data_AF-A0A212KQM5-F1
#
_entry.id   AF-A0A212KQM5-F1
#
_cell.length_a   1.000
_cell.length_b   1.000
_cell.length_c   1.000
_cell.angle_alpha   90.00
_cell.angle_beta   90.00
_cell.angle_gamma   90.00
#
_symmetry.space_group_name_H-M   'P 1'
#
loop_
_entity.id
_entity.type
_entity.pdbx_description
1 polymer ?
#
loop_
_entity_poly.entity_id
_entity_poly.type
_entity_poly.pdbx_seq_one_letter_code
_entity_poly.pdbx_strand_id
1 'polypeptide(L)'
;MLKFLNTGKSFLKKCLPSTSYRHIRDLYKSYQKKQKANRKPFSKIEISKILQTQLNIQENDLIIVHSSVENLNLDFSPIELFSILKNLVGPEGTLVFPTHIDIRAEDFYKSDKVFDVRRTLSFTGILSEIARRQKEAKRSLHPFNSVCAIGKEASFLTKDHHKSLLPCGPNTPYYRAIERKGKAIGLGVNTEFLSLVHC
;
A
#
# COMPACT_ATOMS: atom_id res chain seq x y z
N MET A 1 -8.78 -22.79 17.90
CA MET A 1 -8.28 -23.28 16.59
C MET A 1 -7.85 -22.17 15.62
N LEU A 2 -8.58 -21.05 15.49
CA LEU A 2 -8.32 -20.02 14.46
C LEU A 2 -7.15 -19.06 14.75
N LYS A 3 -6.81 -18.78 16.02
CA LYS A 3 -5.59 -18.01 16.38
C LYS A 3 -4.30 -18.79 16.05
N PHE A 4 -4.34 -20.12 16.09
CA PHE A 4 -3.21 -21.00 15.77
C PHE A 4 -2.75 -20.92 14.30
N LEU A 5 -3.63 -20.52 13.38
CA LEU A 5 -3.29 -20.43 11.95
C LEU A 5 -2.44 -19.19 11.60
N ASN A 6 -2.50 -18.10 12.38
CA ASN A 6 -1.64 -16.94 12.14
C ASN A 6 -0.27 -17.12 12.79
N THR A 7 -0.21 -17.64 14.02
CA THR A 7 1.06 -17.87 14.74
C THR A 7 1.75 -19.17 14.35
N GLY A 8 1.01 -20.19 13.91
CA GLY A 8 1.49 -21.54 13.56
C GLY A 8 1.55 -21.83 12.06
N LYS A 9 1.39 -20.81 11.20
CA LYS A 9 1.41 -20.94 9.73
C LYS A 9 2.69 -21.61 9.21
N SER A 10 3.82 -21.27 9.82
CA SER A 10 5.15 -21.85 9.56
C SER A 10 5.19 -23.34 9.94
N PHE A 11 4.66 -23.68 11.11
CA PHE A 11 4.59 -25.06 11.61
C PHE A 11 3.68 -25.93 10.73
N LEU A 12 2.47 -25.46 10.41
CA LEU A 12 1.53 -26.18 9.55
C LEU A 12 2.07 -26.39 8.13
N LYS A 13 2.80 -25.40 7.57
CA LYS A 13 3.44 -25.54 6.25
C LYS A 13 4.58 -26.56 6.26
N LYS A 14 5.25 -26.77 7.41
CA LYS A 14 6.31 -27.77 7.58
C LYS A 14 5.78 -29.18 7.80
N CYS A 15 4.66 -29.32 8.51
CA CYS A 15 4.14 -30.63 8.94
C CYS A 15 3.09 -31.23 8.00
N LEU A 16 2.41 -30.42 7.16
CA LEU A 16 1.35 -30.90 6.29
C LEU A 16 1.81 -31.04 4.84
N PRO A 17 1.33 -32.06 4.09
CA PRO A 17 1.44 -32.10 2.65
C PRO A 17 0.91 -30.81 2.00
N SER A 18 1.53 -30.37 0.90
CA SER A 18 1.23 -29.10 0.25
C SER A 18 -0.24 -28.95 -0.18
N THR A 19 -0.87 -30.06 -0.58
CA THR A 19 -2.30 -30.16 -0.93
C THR A 19 -3.20 -29.92 0.28
N SER A 20 -2.95 -30.63 1.40
CA SER A 20 -3.70 -30.48 2.65
C SER A 20 -3.55 -29.08 3.24
N TYR A 21 -2.33 -28.52 3.23
CA TYR A 21 -2.09 -27.14 3.65
C TYR A 21 -2.87 -26.14 2.79
N ARG A 22 -2.84 -26.32 1.45
CA ARG A 22 -3.58 -25.45 0.52
C ARG A 22 -5.09 -25.52 0.79
N HIS A 23 -5.64 -26.73 0.98
CA HIS A 23 -7.05 -26.90 1.29
C HIS A 23 -7.47 -26.21 2.60
N ILE A 24 -6.72 -26.43 3.69
CA ILE A 24 -6.99 -25.78 4.99
C ILE A 24 -6.87 -24.25 4.88
N ARG A 25 -5.84 -23.76 4.18
CA ARG A 25 -5.66 -22.33 3.92
C ARG A 25 -6.85 -21.74 3.17
N ASP A 26 -7.36 -22.44 2.16
CA ASP A 26 -8.45 -21.95 1.32
C ASP A 26 -9.80 -21.98 2.07
N LEU A 27 -10.03 -23.01 2.91
CA LEU A 27 -11.14 -23.03 3.87
C LEU A 27 -11.06 -21.85 4.84
N TYR A 28 -9.88 -21.58 5.39
CA TYR A 28 -9.65 -20.45 6.30
C TYR A 28 -9.90 -19.10 5.62
N LYS A 29 -9.42 -18.91 4.39
CA LYS A 29 -9.71 -17.71 3.58
C LYS A 29 -11.21 -17.56 3.33
N SER A 30 -11.90 -18.65 3.00
CA SER A 30 -13.35 -18.65 2.76
C SER A 30 -14.13 -18.28 4.01
N TYR A 31 -13.72 -18.81 5.17
CA TYR A 31 -14.26 -18.43 6.47
C TYR A 31 -14.03 -16.94 6.78
N GLN A 32 -12.81 -16.43 6.61
CA GLN A 32 -12.53 -15.01 6.79
C GLN A 32 -13.38 -14.14 5.86
N LYS A 33 -13.56 -14.55 4.60
CA LYS A 33 -14.40 -13.84 3.64
C LYS A 33 -15.86 -13.80 4.09
N LYS A 34 -16.43 -14.91 4.58
CA LYS A 34 -17.77 -14.95 5.18
C LYS A 34 -17.88 -14.03 6.40
N GLN A 35 -16.89 -14.05 7.29
CA GLN A 35 -16.87 -13.17 8.46
C GLN A 35 -16.80 -11.68 8.07
N LYS A 36 -16.05 -11.34 7.02
CA LYS A 36 -16.00 -9.97 6.49
C LYS A 36 -17.30 -9.57 5.82
N ALA A 37 -17.94 -10.46 5.07
CA ALA A 37 -19.23 -10.20 4.42
C ALA A 37 -20.35 -9.92 5.42
N ASN A 38 -20.25 -10.46 6.65
CA ASN A 38 -21.19 -10.17 7.73
C ASN A 38 -20.96 -8.81 8.40
N ARG A 39 -19.87 -8.10 8.08
CA ARG A 39 -19.65 -6.74 8.59
C ARG A 39 -20.49 -5.76 7.78
N LYS A 40 -21.02 -4.75 8.46
CA LYS A 40 -21.62 -3.60 7.78
C LYS A 40 -20.60 -2.99 6.81
N PRO A 41 -20.93 -2.82 5.53
CA PRO A 41 -20.06 -2.10 4.61
C PRO A 41 -19.90 -0.64 5.03
N PHE A 42 -18.72 -0.06 4.83
CA PHE A 42 -18.55 1.38 5.02
C PHE A 42 -19.02 2.14 3.79
N SER A 43 -19.87 3.13 4.03
CA SER A 43 -20.26 4.14 3.06
C SER A 43 -19.18 5.19 2.85
N LYS A 44 -19.28 5.94 1.74
CA LYS A 44 -18.39 7.09 1.46
C LYS A 44 -18.38 8.12 2.59
N ILE A 45 -19.55 8.37 3.17
CA ILE A 45 -19.73 9.35 4.25
C ILE A 45 -18.99 8.87 5.52
N GLU A 46 -19.17 7.60 5.88
CA GLU A 46 -18.51 7.01 7.05
C GLU A 46 -16.98 7.01 6.89
N ILE A 47 -16.46 6.58 5.73
CA ILE A 47 -15.02 6.62 5.46
C ILE A 47 -14.49 8.05 5.51
N SER A 48 -15.14 9.00 4.84
CA SER A 48 -14.69 10.40 4.82
C SER A 48 -14.62 10.97 6.25
N LYS A 49 -15.64 10.68 7.07
CA LYS A 49 -15.67 11.07 8.47
C LYS A 49 -14.50 10.46 9.26
N ILE A 50 -14.25 9.16 9.11
CA ILE A 50 -13.13 8.47 9.79
C ILE A 50 -11.78 9.09 9.38
N LEU A 51 -11.57 9.31 8.08
CA LEU A 51 -10.34 9.91 7.55
C LEU A 51 -10.09 11.29 8.15
N GLN A 52 -11.12 12.13 8.26
CA GLN A 52 -11.01 13.49 8.80
C GLN A 52 -10.89 13.52 10.33
N THR A 53 -11.72 12.75 11.05
CA THR A 53 -11.83 12.91 12.51
C THR A 53 -10.94 11.98 13.31
N GLN A 54 -10.72 10.76 12.84
CA GLN A 54 -9.93 9.75 13.56
C GLN A 54 -8.49 9.70 13.06
N LEU A 55 -8.29 9.79 11.75
CA LEU A 55 -6.94 9.83 11.16
C LEU A 55 -6.41 11.25 11.00
N ASN A 56 -7.22 12.27 11.29
CA ASN A 56 -6.87 13.69 11.22
C ASN A 56 -6.21 14.09 9.89
N ILE A 57 -6.81 13.62 8.78
CA ILE A 57 -6.42 14.03 7.44
C ILE A 57 -7.01 15.40 7.13
N GLN A 58 -6.15 16.31 6.71
CA GLN A 58 -6.44 17.72 6.46
C GLN A 58 -5.99 18.12 5.04
N GLU A 59 -6.50 19.26 4.60
CA GLU A 59 -6.03 19.89 3.36
C GLU A 59 -4.53 20.19 3.47
N ASN A 60 -3.81 20.10 2.34
CA ASN A 60 -2.37 20.31 2.21
C ASN A 60 -1.50 19.21 2.84
N ASP A 61 -2.08 18.15 3.39
CA ASP A 61 -1.32 17.04 3.95
C ASP A 61 -0.50 16.29 2.89
N LEU A 62 0.69 15.84 3.29
CA LEU A 62 1.46 14.81 2.61
C LEU A 62 1.18 13.47 3.30
N ILE A 63 0.57 12.52 2.58
CA ILE A 63 0.13 11.25 3.17
C ILE A 63 0.66 10.06 2.40
N ILE A 64 1.37 9.18 3.11
CA ILE A 64 1.73 7.85 2.63
C ILE A 64 0.59 6.88 2.95
N VAL A 65 0.03 6.25 1.91
CA VAL A 65 -1.14 5.39 2.01
C VAL A 65 -0.78 3.95 1.71
N HIS A 66 -0.87 3.10 2.72
CA HIS A 66 -0.89 1.65 2.58
C HIS A 66 -2.34 1.17 2.63
N SER A 67 -2.74 0.28 1.74
CA SER A 67 -4.15 -0.11 1.67
C SER A 67 -4.39 -1.56 1.26
N SER A 68 -5.46 -2.13 1.81
CA SER A 68 -6.10 -3.36 1.37
C SER A 68 -7.59 -3.09 1.28
N VAL A 69 -8.05 -2.71 0.09
CA VAL A 69 -9.45 -2.32 -0.13
C VAL A 69 -10.41 -3.48 0.16
N GLU A 70 -9.99 -4.72 -0.11
CA GLU A 70 -10.75 -5.93 0.23
C GLU A 70 -10.99 -6.07 1.75
N ASN A 71 -10.08 -5.57 2.58
CA ASN A 71 -10.22 -5.63 4.04
C ASN A 71 -11.12 -4.52 4.61
N LEU A 72 -11.37 -3.45 3.85
CA LEU A 72 -12.21 -2.34 4.28
C LEU A 72 -13.70 -2.67 4.20
N ASN A 73 -14.13 -3.57 3.30
CA ASN A 73 -15.55 -3.86 3.06
C ASN A 73 -16.34 -2.58 2.70
N LEU A 74 -15.99 -1.95 1.58
CA LEU A 74 -16.62 -0.71 1.10
C LEU A 74 -17.88 -1.04 0.28
N ASP A 75 -18.91 -0.19 0.36
CA ASP A 75 -20.07 -0.23 -0.56
C ASP A 75 -19.84 0.53 -1.88
N PHE A 76 -18.64 1.09 -2.05
CA PHE A 76 -18.23 1.90 -3.18
C PHE A 76 -16.88 1.44 -3.75
N SER A 77 -16.53 1.92 -4.94
CA SER A 77 -15.37 1.45 -5.68
C SER A 77 -14.03 1.97 -5.12
N PRO A 78 -12.92 1.26 -5.36
CA PRO A 78 -11.57 1.76 -5.04
C PRO A 78 -11.22 3.09 -5.71
N ILE A 79 -11.80 3.38 -6.88
CA ILE A 79 -11.60 4.65 -7.61
C ILE A 79 -12.24 5.81 -6.85
N GLU A 80 -13.42 5.57 -6.28
CA GLU A 80 -14.09 6.55 -5.43
C GLU A 80 -13.33 6.75 -4.11
N LEU A 81 -12.74 5.70 -3.52
CA LEU A 81 -11.83 5.87 -2.37
C LEU A 81 -10.62 6.75 -2.71
N PHE A 82 -9.98 6.49 -3.86
CA PHE A 82 -8.88 7.33 -4.33
C PHE A 82 -9.32 8.80 -4.49
N SER A 83 -10.51 9.02 -5.05
CA SER A 83 -11.07 10.36 -5.25
C SER A 83 -11.34 11.07 -3.91
N ILE A 84 -11.86 10.35 -2.91
CA ILE A 84 -12.05 10.87 -1.55
C ILE A 84 -10.71 11.32 -0.97
N LEU A 85 -9.67 10.48 -1.01
CA LEU A 85 -8.34 10.82 -0.50
C LEU A 85 -7.75 12.04 -1.21
N LYS A 86 -7.87 12.09 -2.54
CA LYS A 86 -7.35 13.21 -3.36
C LYS A 86 -8.07 14.52 -3.04
N ASN A 87 -9.39 14.49 -2.87
CA ASN A 87 -10.17 15.67 -2.52
C ASN A 87 -9.88 16.15 -1.09
N LEU A 88 -9.65 15.22 -0.15
CA LEU A 88 -9.36 15.57 1.24
C LEU A 88 -8.05 16.34 1.41
N VAL A 89 -6.98 15.93 0.71
CA VAL A 89 -5.70 16.63 0.79
C VAL A 89 -5.65 17.89 -0.09
N GLY A 90 -6.60 18.04 -1.01
CA GLY A 90 -6.69 19.20 -1.89
C GLY A 90 -5.55 19.32 -2.92
N PRO A 91 -5.53 20.42 -3.70
CA PRO A 91 -4.55 20.61 -4.78
C PRO A 91 -3.11 20.80 -4.29
N GLU A 92 -2.94 21.35 -3.09
CA GLU A 92 -1.62 21.60 -2.50
C GLU A 92 -1.12 20.41 -1.65
N GLY A 93 -1.99 19.43 -1.38
CA GLY A 93 -1.63 18.19 -0.71
C GLY A 93 -0.87 17.23 -1.60
N THR A 94 -0.42 16.11 -1.03
CA THR A 94 0.29 15.06 -1.77
C THR A 94 -0.04 13.68 -1.25
N LEU A 95 -0.51 12.79 -2.12
CA LEU A 95 -0.68 11.37 -1.81
C LEU A 95 0.53 10.58 -2.30
N VAL A 96 1.02 9.67 -1.47
CA VAL A 96 2.14 8.79 -1.76
C VAL A 96 1.69 7.35 -1.55
N PHE A 97 1.97 6.49 -2.52
CA PHE A 97 1.65 5.08 -2.48
C PHE A 97 2.93 4.29 -2.71
N PRO A 98 3.33 3.37 -1.82
CA PRO A 98 4.34 2.37 -2.18
C PRO A 98 3.89 1.66 -3.45
N THR A 99 4.82 1.37 -4.36
CA THR A 99 4.55 0.67 -5.61
C THR A 99 5.55 -0.45 -5.84
N HIS A 100 5.77 -1.27 -4.82
CA HIS A 100 6.73 -2.38 -4.88
C HIS A 100 6.31 -3.42 -5.91
N ILE A 101 7.29 -4.15 -6.43
CA ILE A 101 7.09 -5.26 -7.36
C ILE A 101 7.09 -6.58 -6.60
N ASP A 102 6.28 -7.55 -7.03
CA ASP A 102 6.22 -8.89 -6.42
C ASP A 102 7.30 -9.81 -7.00
N ILE A 103 8.56 -9.46 -6.74
CA ILE A 103 9.72 -10.28 -7.06
C ILE A 103 10.85 -9.97 -6.09
N ARG A 104 11.56 -11.01 -5.66
CA ARG A 104 12.72 -10.86 -4.78
C ARG A 104 13.86 -10.19 -5.54
N ALA A 105 14.70 -9.46 -4.81
CA ALA A 105 15.84 -8.79 -5.43
C ALA A 105 16.79 -9.76 -6.12
N GLU A 106 17.03 -10.93 -5.52
CA GLU A 106 17.92 -11.95 -6.09
C GLU A 106 17.35 -12.55 -7.38
N ASP A 107 16.04 -12.82 -7.40
CA ASP A 107 15.35 -13.37 -8.58
C ASP A 107 15.24 -12.35 -9.70
N PHE A 108 15.02 -11.08 -9.37
CA PHE A 108 15.00 -9.99 -10.34
C PHE A 108 16.37 -9.83 -11.00
N TYR A 109 17.46 -9.84 -10.21
CA TYR A 109 18.82 -9.74 -10.73
C TYR A 109 19.21 -10.90 -11.66
N LYS A 110 18.72 -12.11 -11.37
CA LYS A 110 18.95 -13.29 -12.22
C LYS A 110 18.05 -13.36 -13.44
N SER A 111 17.09 -12.44 -13.58
CA SER A 111 16.12 -12.44 -14.67
C SER A 111 16.43 -11.35 -15.68
N ASP A 112 15.97 -11.51 -16.92
CA ASP A 112 16.04 -10.46 -17.95
C ASP A 112 14.93 -9.39 -17.80
N LYS A 113 14.30 -9.30 -16.62
CA LYS A 113 13.22 -8.35 -16.38
C LYS A 113 13.78 -6.95 -16.20
N VAL A 114 13.13 -5.98 -16.85
CA VAL A 114 13.44 -4.56 -16.70
C VAL A 114 12.34 -3.89 -15.87
N PHE A 115 12.76 -3.10 -14.89
CA PHE A 115 11.86 -2.21 -14.17
C PHE A 115 11.64 -0.93 -15.00
N ASP A 116 10.46 -0.80 -15.58
CA ASP A 116 10.02 0.41 -16.27
C ASP A 116 9.06 1.17 -15.36
N VAL A 117 9.49 2.36 -14.92
CA VAL A 117 8.72 3.28 -14.06
C VAL A 117 7.29 3.49 -14.59
N ARG A 118 7.11 3.52 -15.91
CA ARG A 118 5.84 3.80 -16.59
C ARG A 118 4.99 2.56 -16.79
N ARG A 119 5.58 1.37 -16.92
CA ARG A 119 4.87 0.15 -17.35
C ARG A 119 4.77 -0.92 -16.29
N THR A 120 5.79 -1.10 -15.45
CA THR A 120 5.80 -2.15 -14.43
C THR A 120 4.65 -1.94 -13.44
N LEU A 121 3.85 -2.96 -13.21
CA LEU A 121 2.69 -2.86 -12.31
C LEU A 121 3.11 -2.71 -10.85
N SER A 122 2.22 -2.14 -10.04
CA SER A 122 2.33 -2.16 -8.58
C SER A 122 1.70 -3.44 -8.00
N PHE A 123 2.33 -4.00 -6.97
CA PHE A 123 1.82 -5.18 -6.23
C PHE A 123 1.40 -4.88 -4.79
N THR A 124 1.42 -3.61 -4.38
CA THR A 124 1.10 -3.14 -3.01
C THR A 124 -0.37 -2.76 -2.83
N GLY A 125 -1.26 -3.40 -3.60
CA GLY A 125 -2.72 -3.22 -3.53
C GLY A 125 -3.28 -2.32 -4.62
N ILE A 126 -4.59 -2.50 -4.92
CA ILE A 126 -5.24 -1.89 -6.09
C ILE A 126 -5.19 -0.36 -6.10
N LEU A 127 -5.22 0.28 -4.92
CA LEU A 127 -5.22 1.74 -4.80
C LEU A 127 -3.89 2.34 -5.30
N SER A 128 -2.78 1.64 -5.08
CA SER A 128 -1.46 2.06 -5.57
C SER A 128 -1.37 2.02 -7.10
N GLU A 129 -2.02 1.04 -7.74
CA GLU A 129 -2.04 0.92 -9.20
C GLU A 129 -3.00 1.94 -9.83
N ILE A 130 -4.14 2.23 -9.18
CA ILE A 130 -5.03 3.34 -9.56
C ILE A 130 -4.27 4.66 -9.53
N ALA A 131 -3.53 4.93 -8.45
CA ALA A 131 -2.70 6.11 -8.33
C ALA A 131 -1.62 6.16 -9.42
N ARG A 132 -0.87 5.08 -9.63
CA ARG A 132 0.20 5.00 -10.64
C ARG A 132 -0.28 5.31 -12.06
N ARG A 133 -1.54 5.01 -12.38
CA ARG A 133 -2.14 5.25 -13.70
C ARG A 133 -2.70 6.65 -13.90
N GLN A 134 -2.71 7.50 -12.87
CA GLN A 134 -3.13 8.90 -13.02
C GLN A 134 -2.13 9.67 -13.90
N LYS A 135 -2.61 10.64 -14.68
CA LYS A 135 -1.79 11.41 -15.62
C LYS A 135 -0.70 12.21 -14.92
N GLU A 136 -1.01 12.73 -13.74
CA GLU A 136 -0.15 13.55 -12.91
C GLU A 136 0.81 12.74 -12.01
N ALA A 137 0.66 11.41 -11.97
CA ALA A 137 1.46 10.55 -11.12
C ALA A 137 2.95 10.60 -11.49
N LYS A 138 3.78 10.72 -10.46
CA LYS A 138 5.24 10.57 -10.56
C LYS A 138 5.64 9.33 -9.80
N ARG A 139 6.40 8.43 -10.41
CA ARG A 139 6.91 7.25 -9.74
C ARG A 139 8.43 7.31 -9.65
N SER A 140 8.95 6.99 -8.47
CA SER A 140 10.38 7.02 -8.21
C SER A 140 11.11 5.85 -8.88
N LEU A 141 12.34 6.10 -9.32
CA LEU A 141 13.17 5.11 -10.00
C LEU A 141 13.91 4.26 -8.96
N HIS A 142 13.28 3.19 -8.46
CA HIS A 142 13.94 2.14 -7.69
C HIS A 142 13.17 0.83 -7.89
N PRO A 143 13.81 -0.26 -8.38
CA PRO A 143 13.10 -1.49 -8.75
C PRO A 143 12.23 -2.07 -7.62
N PHE A 144 12.78 -2.17 -6.40
CA PHE A 144 12.10 -2.81 -5.28
C PHE A 144 11.29 -1.85 -4.39
N ASN A 145 11.85 -0.67 -4.09
CA ASN A 145 11.28 0.26 -3.11
C ASN A 145 10.54 1.45 -3.74
N SER A 146 10.26 1.44 -5.05
CA SER A 146 9.58 2.57 -5.70
C SER A 146 8.28 2.97 -5.02
N VAL A 147 7.96 4.26 -5.10
CA VAL A 147 6.68 4.83 -4.69
C VAL A 147 6.12 5.66 -5.84
N CYS A 148 4.80 5.74 -5.90
CA CYS A 148 4.06 6.68 -6.72
C CYS A 148 3.59 7.85 -5.85
N ALA A 149 3.81 9.08 -6.29
CA ALA A 149 3.31 10.28 -5.64
C ALA A 149 2.46 11.12 -6.60
N ILE A 150 1.42 11.76 -6.06
CA ILE A 150 0.47 12.62 -6.77
C ILE A 150 0.23 13.86 -5.92
N GLY A 151 0.39 15.05 -6.51
CA GLY A 151 0.19 16.33 -5.81
C GLY A 151 1.45 17.20 -5.81
N LYS A 152 1.43 18.26 -5.02
CA LYS A 152 2.42 19.34 -5.02
C LYS A 152 3.87 18.87 -4.86
N GLU A 153 4.14 17.97 -3.92
CA GLU A 153 5.49 17.51 -3.61
C GLU A 153 5.91 16.29 -4.44
N ALA A 154 5.07 15.78 -5.37
CA ALA A 154 5.30 14.51 -6.05
C ALA A 154 6.66 14.42 -6.77
N SER A 155 7.05 15.50 -7.47
CA SER A 155 8.35 15.57 -8.16
C SER A 155 9.52 15.59 -7.17
N PHE A 156 9.40 16.32 -6.07
CA PHE A 156 10.43 16.39 -5.03
C PHE A 156 10.61 15.06 -4.30
N LEU A 157 9.53 14.36 -3.98
CA LEU A 157 9.59 13.08 -3.28
C LEU A 157 10.21 11.98 -4.14
N THR A 158 9.93 11.99 -5.45
CA THR A 158 10.27 10.85 -6.33
C THR A 158 11.59 10.99 -7.09
N LYS A 159 12.18 12.20 -7.16
CA LYS A 159 13.47 12.42 -7.84
C LYS A 159 14.60 11.62 -7.19
N ASP A 160 15.63 11.27 -7.96
CA ASP A 160 16.90 10.74 -7.45
C ASP A 160 16.84 9.47 -6.59
N HIS A 161 15.73 8.75 -6.51
CA HIS A 161 15.62 7.56 -5.65
C HIS A 161 16.65 6.46 -6.01
N HIS A 162 17.01 6.34 -7.29
CA HIS A 162 18.05 5.44 -7.80
C HIS A 162 19.46 5.77 -7.28
N LYS A 163 19.68 6.97 -6.74
CA LYS A 163 20.95 7.39 -6.14
C LYS A 163 21.07 7.01 -4.66
N SER A 164 20.02 6.44 -4.07
CA SER A 164 20.08 5.96 -2.68
C SER A 164 20.66 4.56 -2.62
N LEU A 165 21.68 4.38 -1.79
CA LEU A 165 22.22 3.05 -1.45
C LEU A 165 21.36 2.33 -0.40
N LEU A 166 20.67 3.09 0.45
CA LEU A 166 19.87 2.57 1.55
C LEU A 166 18.37 2.69 1.24
N PRO A 167 17.52 1.74 1.69
CA PRO A 167 16.06 1.83 1.59
C PRO A 167 15.47 3.05 2.30
N CYS A 168 16.15 3.52 3.35
CA CYS A 168 15.87 4.78 4.02
C CYS A 168 17.11 5.68 4.08
N GLY A 169 17.38 6.37 2.97
CA GLY A 169 18.45 7.37 2.88
C GLY A 169 17.90 8.73 2.45
N PRO A 170 18.70 9.81 2.48
CA PRO A 170 18.25 11.17 2.13
C PRO A 170 17.63 11.33 0.74
N ASN A 171 17.96 10.43 -0.18
CA ASN A 171 17.42 10.40 -1.54
C ASN A 171 16.15 9.56 -1.69
N THR A 172 15.65 8.93 -0.62
CA THR A 172 14.45 8.10 -0.69
C THR A 172 13.20 8.93 -0.48
N PRO A 173 12.08 8.56 -1.14
CA PRO A 173 10.80 9.22 -0.94
C PRO A 173 10.33 9.17 0.53
N TYR A 174 10.66 8.09 1.25
CA TYR A 174 10.29 7.92 2.65
C TYR A 174 11.01 8.93 3.54
N TYR A 175 12.33 9.09 3.38
CA TYR A 175 13.09 10.06 4.15
C TYR A 175 12.59 11.48 3.89
N ARG A 176 12.37 11.85 2.62
CA ARG A 176 11.84 13.18 2.26
C ARG A 176 10.43 13.42 2.79
N ALA A 177 9.58 12.39 2.82
CA ALA A 177 8.27 12.50 3.44
C ALA A 177 8.39 12.77 4.96
N ILE A 178 9.36 12.17 5.65
CA ILE A 178 9.64 12.44 7.07
C ILE A 178 10.14 13.89 7.25
N GLU A 179 11.07 14.36 6.42
CA GLU A 179 11.54 15.76 6.46
C GLU A 179 10.40 16.76 6.27
N ARG A 180 9.40 16.40 5.45
CA ARG A 180 8.19 17.17 5.20
C ARG A 180 7.11 16.99 6.28
N LYS A 181 7.39 16.24 7.36
CA LYS A 181 6.43 15.90 8.44
C LYS A 181 5.16 15.24 7.89
N GLY A 182 5.33 14.40 6.86
CA GLY A 182 4.25 13.64 6.26
C GLY A 182 3.63 12.64 7.23
N LYS A 183 2.37 12.30 6.98
CA LYS A 183 1.60 11.30 7.72
C LYS A 183 1.67 9.95 7.00
N ALA A 184 1.63 8.84 7.73
CA ALA A 184 1.44 7.52 7.16
C ALA A 184 0.15 6.90 7.69
N ILE A 185 -0.68 6.37 6.79
CA ILE A 185 -1.95 5.74 7.15
C ILE A 185 -2.04 4.32 6.58
N GLY A 186 -2.67 3.44 7.36
CA GLY A 186 -3.02 2.09 6.94
C GLY A 186 -4.53 1.95 6.78
N LEU A 187 -5.00 1.73 5.56
CA LEU A 187 -6.42 1.50 5.26
C LEU A 187 -6.69 0.01 5.07
N GLY A 188 -7.25 -0.64 6.09
CA GLY A 188 -7.52 -2.09 6.04
C GLY A 188 -6.26 -2.95 6.14
N VAL A 189 -5.15 -2.37 6.62
CA VAL A 189 -3.87 -3.05 6.85
C VAL A 189 -3.39 -2.80 8.27
N ASN A 190 -2.59 -3.73 8.80
CA ASN A 190 -1.91 -3.58 10.08
C ASN A 190 -0.67 -2.68 9.95
N THR A 191 -0.17 -2.21 11.10
CA THR A 191 1.05 -1.40 11.19
C THR A 191 2.29 -2.09 10.63
N GLU A 192 2.34 -3.42 10.64
CA GLU A 192 3.44 -4.22 10.06
C GLU A 192 3.63 -4.01 8.55
N PHE A 193 2.62 -3.49 7.85
CA PHE A 193 2.69 -3.21 6.41
C PHE A 193 3.11 -1.77 6.10
N LEU A 194 3.24 -0.91 7.11
CA LEU A 194 3.63 0.49 6.90
C LEU A 194 5.13 0.57 6.60
N SER A 195 5.48 0.64 5.32
CA SER A 195 6.88 0.71 4.85
C SER A 195 7.68 1.85 5.47
N LEU A 196 7.01 2.89 5.98
CA LEU A 196 7.67 3.99 6.67
C LEU A 196 8.40 3.53 7.94
N VAL A 197 8.02 2.43 8.59
CA VAL A 197 8.68 1.93 9.82
C VAL A 197 10.07 1.33 9.58
N HIS A 198 10.47 1.19 8.32
CA HIS A 198 11.84 0.83 7.95
C HIS A 198 12.74 2.07 7.78
N CYS A 199 12.13 3.24 7.99
CA CYS A 199 12.74 4.50 8.37
C CYS A 199 12.40 4.77 9.85
#